data_AF-A0A924UYH7-F1
#
_entry.id   AF-A0A924UYH7-F1
#
_cell.length_a   1.000
_cell.length_b   1.000
_cell.length_c   1.000
_cell.angle_alpha   90.00
_cell.angle_beta   90.00
_cell.angle_gamma   90.00
#
_symmetry.space_group_name_H-M   'P 1'
#
loop_
_entity.id
_entity.type
_entity.pdbx_description
1 polymer ?
#
loop_
_entity_poly.entity_id
_entity_poly.type
_entity_poly.pdbx_seq_one_letter_code
_entity_poly.pdbx_strand_id
1 'polypeptide(L)'
;ATIKWNWLIKFWKYVPTSEEGLDGNEGLIYTKGVGEVPIIQMATFSLWKDFDSVKQFAYKSKQHQEAIKKTRQYEWYSEELFSRFQPYKSFGTWEGKDFLSL
;
A
#
# COMPACT_ATOMS: atom_id res chain seq x y z
N ALA A 1 7.50 1.19 6.96
CA ALA A 1 7.86 2.62 7.10
C ALA A 1 7.63 3.05 8.53
N THR A 2 8.50 3.89 9.05
CA THR A 2 8.44 4.41 10.42
C THR A 2 7.93 5.84 10.37
N ILE A 3 6.76 6.11 10.95
CA ILE A 3 6.10 7.44 10.89
C ILE A 3 6.68 8.34 11.99
N LYS A 4 7.06 9.58 11.64
CA LYS A 4 7.49 10.57 12.64
C LYS A 4 6.33 10.88 13.60
N TRP A 5 6.60 10.83 14.89
CA TRP A 5 5.58 10.91 15.95
C TRP A 5 4.65 12.14 15.83
N ASN A 6 5.21 13.31 15.47
CA ASN A 6 4.46 14.56 15.29
C ASN A 6 3.49 14.55 14.08
N TRP A 7 3.57 13.54 13.21
CA TRP A 7 2.75 13.41 12.00
C TRP A 7 1.72 12.29 12.06
N LEU A 8 1.74 11.44 13.11
CA LEU A 8 0.84 10.28 13.24
C LEU A 8 -0.64 10.64 12.99
N ILE A 9 -1.18 11.64 13.69
CA ILE A 9 -2.61 12.01 13.55
C ILE A 9 -2.97 12.45 12.12
N LYS A 10 -2.10 13.26 11.49
CA LYS A 10 -2.33 13.75 10.12
C LYS A 10 -2.19 12.64 9.09
N PHE A 11 -1.23 11.73 9.30
CA PHE A 11 -1.04 10.55 8.49
C PHE A 11 -2.29 9.66 8.53
N TRP A 12 -2.75 9.28 9.71
CA TRP A 12 -3.92 8.42 9.90
C TRP A 12 -5.22 9.01 9.32
N LYS A 13 -5.39 10.32 9.39
CA LYS A 13 -6.53 11.01 8.74
C LYS A 13 -6.47 10.98 7.21
N TYR A 14 -5.28 10.81 6.62
CA TYR A 14 -5.09 10.86 5.16
C TYR A 14 -5.02 9.48 4.50
N VAL A 15 -4.75 8.41 5.26
CA VAL A 15 -4.70 7.03 4.76
C VAL A 15 -5.97 6.65 3.97
N PRO A 16 -7.21 6.86 4.47
CA PRO A 16 -8.41 6.48 3.74
C PRO A 16 -8.52 7.17 2.37
N THR A 17 -8.16 8.46 2.30
CA THR A 17 -8.15 9.23 1.05
C THR A 17 -7.08 8.76 0.07
N SER A 18 -5.92 8.31 0.56
CA SER A 18 -4.85 7.79 -0.31
C SER A 18 -5.15 6.41 -0.88
N GLU A 19 -6.07 5.68 -0.23
CA GLU A 19 -6.51 4.33 -0.60
C GLU A 19 -7.74 4.33 -1.52
N GLU A 20 -8.41 5.48 -1.74
CA GLU A 20 -9.54 5.60 -2.67
C GLU A 20 -9.23 5.08 -4.09
N GLY A 21 -7.97 5.15 -4.53
CA GLY A 21 -7.55 4.62 -5.84
C GLY A 21 -7.41 3.09 -5.90
N LEU A 22 -7.57 2.39 -4.78
CA LEU A 22 -7.60 0.92 -4.72
C LEU A 22 -8.99 0.39 -5.10
N ASP A 23 -10.04 1.12 -4.75
CA ASP A 23 -11.43 0.76 -5.06
C ASP A 23 -11.68 0.86 -6.57
N GLY A 24 -12.06 -0.25 -7.18
CA GLY A 24 -12.27 -0.36 -8.63
C GLY A 24 -10.99 -0.59 -9.46
N ASN A 25 -9.83 -0.83 -8.85
CA ASN A 25 -8.64 -1.24 -9.58
C ASN A 25 -8.72 -2.72 -9.97
N GLU A 26 -9.10 -2.99 -11.23
CA GLU A 26 -9.24 -4.36 -11.75
C GLU A 26 -7.96 -5.20 -11.67
N GLY A 27 -6.80 -4.54 -11.54
CA GLY A 27 -5.49 -5.18 -11.42
C GLY A 27 -5.10 -5.55 -10.00
N LEU A 28 -5.79 -5.05 -8.97
CA LEU A 28 -5.52 -5.38 -7.57
C LEU A 28 -6.17 -6.72 -7.22
N ILE A 29 -5.36 -7.69 -6.79
CA ILE A 29 -5.83 -9.01 -6.36
C ILE A 29 -6.07 -9.03 -4.85
N TYR A 30 -5.15 -8.44 -4.09
CA TYR A 30 -5.19 -8.43 -2.63
C TYR A 30 -4.41 -7.25 -2.05
N THR A 31 -4.87 -6.70 -0.93
CA THR A 31 -4.10 -5.73 -0.15
C THR A 31 -4.40 -5.89 1.34
N LYS A 32 -3.37 -5.70 2.17
CA LYS A 32 -3.50 -5.70 3.62
C LYS A 32 -2.46 -4.78 4.27
N GLY A 33 -2.93 -3.90 5.13
CA GLY A 33 -2.07 -3.18 6.07
C GLY A 33 -1.64 -4.08 7.23
N VAL A 34 -0.36 -4.03 7.57
CA VAL A 34 0.28 -4.74 8.69
C VAL A 34 0.97 -3.68 9.55
N GLY A 35 0.73 -3.69 10.86
CA GLY A 35 1.39 -2.78 11.79
C GLY A 35 1.19 -3.21 13.24
N GLU A 36 2.20 -2.95 14.08
CA GLU A 36 2.19 -3.28 15.50
C GLU A 36 1.70 -2.09 16.35
N VAL A 37 1.09 -2.39 17.50
CA VAL A 37 0.76 -1.40 18.54
C VAL A 37 1.97 -1.26 19.48
N PRO A 38 2.46 -0.04 19.76
CA PRO A 38 1.94 1.24 19.31
C PRO A 38 2.40 1.56 17.89
N ILE A 39 1.43 2.09 17.15
CA ILE A 39 1.43 2.37 15.72
C ILE A 39 2.58 3.31 15.33
N ILE A 40 3.71 2.75 14.99
CA ILE A 40 4.88 3.49 14.51
C ILE A 40 5.37 2.88 13.20
N GLN A 41 5.30 1.56 13.11
CA GLN A 41 5.71 0.79 11.94
C GLN A 41 4.48 0.30 11.18
N MET A 42 4.34 0.78 9.95
CA MET A 42 3.31 0.31 9.02
C MET A 42 3.98 -0.30 7.80
N ALA A 43 3.48 -1.45 7.38
CA ALA A 43 3.78 -2.08 6.11
C ALA A 43 2.46 -2.35 5.39
N THR A 44 2.43 -2.14 4.09
CA THR A 44 1.31 -2.58 3.26
C THR A 44 1.82 -3.69 2.37
N PHE A 45 1.13 -4.82 2.41
CA PHE A 45 1.35 -5.91 1.46
C PHE A 45 0.24 -5.87 0.41
N SER A 46 0.61 -5.95 -0.87
CA SER A 46 -0.37 -6.01 -1.95
C SER A 46 0.08 -6.97 -3.05
N LEU A 47 -0.88 -7.67 -3.63
CA LEU A 47 -0.73 -8.59 -4.76
C LEU A 47 -1.51 -8.03 -5.95
N TRP A 48 -0.88 -8.05 -7.12
CA TRP A 48 -1.37 -7.43 -8.34
C TRP A 48 -1.29 -8.42 -9.50
N LYS A 49 -2.19 -8.28 -10.48
CA LYS A 49 -2.19 -9.09 -11.71
C LYS A 49 -0.92 -8.89 -12.54
N ASP A 50 -0.47 -7.65 -12.63
CA ASP A 50 0.71 -7.27 -13.41
C ASP A 50 1.33 -5.95 -12.92
N PHE A 51 2.52 -5.65 -13.44
CA PHE A 51 3.25 -4.44 -13.07
C PHE A 51 2.63 -3.15 -13.62
N ASP A 52 1.92 -3.20 -14.75
CA ASP A 52 1.28 -2.01 -15.31
C ASP A 52 0.11 -1.53 -14.44
N SER A 53 -0.63 -2.45 -13.83
CA SER A 53 -1.65 -2.18 -12.83
C SER A 53 -1.08 -1.45 -11.61
N VAL A 54 0.10 -1.86 -11.14
CA VAL A 54 0.83 -1.16 -10.06
C VAL A 54 1.19 0.26 -10.49
N LYS A 55 1.70 0.46 -11.71
CA LYS A 55 2.03 1.81 -12.21
C LYS A 55 0.79 2.68 -12.32
N GLN A 56 -0.33 2.13 -12.78
CA GLN A 56 -1.59 2.87 -12.89
C GLN A 56 -2.04 3.33 -11.51
N PHE A 57 -2.00 2.47 -10.49
CA PHE A 57 -2.30 2.87 -9.12
C PHE A 57 -1.35 3.95 -8.61
N ALA A 58 -0.04 3.71 -8.67
CA ALA A 58 0.97 4.59 -8.09
C ALA A 58 1.04 5.97 -8.75
N TYR A 59 0.82 6.04 -10.07
CA TYR A 59 1.09 7.24 -10.87
C TYR A 59 -0.10 7.79 -11.64
N LYS A 60 -1.26 7.13 -11.72
CA LYS A 60 -2.45 7.74 -12.36
C LYS A 60 -3.52 8.18 -11.37
N SER A 61 -3.53 7.65 -10.15
CA SER A 61 -4.40 8.17 -9.09
C SER A 61 -3.89 9.53 -8.61
N LYS A 62 -4.67 10.60 -8.84
CA LYS A 62 -4.34 11.95 -8.36
C LYS A 62 -4.19 11.98 -6.84
N GLN A 63 -5.02 11.20 -6.15
CA GLN A 63 -5.01 11.06 -4.69
C GLN A 63 -3.71 10.42 -4.20
N HIS A 64 -3.24 9.37 -4.87
CA HIS A 64 -1.99 8.71 -4.50
C HIS A 64 -0.76 9.58 -4.83
N GLN A 65 -0.78 10.29 -5.96
CA GLN A 65 0.26 11.28 -6.28
C GLN A 65 0.36 12.38 -5.21
N GLU A 66 -0.77 12.90 -4.75
CA GLU A 66 -0.81 13.91 -3.68
C GLU A 66 -0.30 13.34 -2.34
N ALA A 67 -0.55 12.06 -2.05
CA ALA A 67 0.03 11.38 -0.89
C ALA A 67 1.56 11.32 -0.97
N ILE A 68 2.10 10.92 -2.13
CA ILE A 68 3.55 10.88 -2.39
C ILE A 68 4.16 12.28 -2.23
N LYS A 69 3.52 13.30 -2.80
CA LYS A 69 3.97 14.69 -2.73
C LYS A 69 4.01 15.20 -1.29
N LYS A 70 2.94 14.97 -0.51
CA LYS A 70 2.87 15.36 0.90
C LYS A 70 3.90 14.62 1.75
N THR A 71 4.08 13.33 1.51
CA THR A 71 5.10 12.52 2.19
C THR A 71 6.49 13.11 1.99
N ARG A 72 6.84 13.52 0.76
CA ARG A 72 8.11 14.16 0.44
C ARG A 72 8.23 15.58 1.02
N GLN A 73 7.17 16.38 0.93
CA GLN A 73 7.17 17.76 1.41
C GLN A 73 7.32 17.85 2.93
N TYR A 74 6.67 16.95 3.65
CA TYR A 74 6.61 16.96 5.12
C TYR A 74 7.53 15.93 5.77
N GLU A 75 8.28 15.17 4.97
CA GLU A 75 9.14 14.07 5.40
C GLU A 75 8.45 13.20 6.45
N TRP A 76 7.27 12.68 6.13
CA TRP A 76 6.43 11.96 7.09
C TRP A 76 7.08 10.71 7.68
N TYR A 77 8.01 10.11 6.95
CA TYR A 77 8.71 8.91 7.37
C TYR A 77 10.14 9.24 7.79
N SER A 78 10.61 8.61 8.86
CA SER A 78 12.04 8.54 9.15
C SER A 78 12.73 7.51 8.25
N GLU A 79 12.01 6.46 7.87
CA GLU A 79 12.47 5.40 6.99
C GLU A 79 11.31 4.85 6.15
N GLU A 80 11.55 4.63 4.86
CA GLU A 80 10.62 3.99 3.93
C GLU A 80 11.31 2.90 3.11
N LEU A 81 10.59 1.83 2.80
CA LEU A 81 11.07 0.75 1.95
C LEU A 81 9.94 0.29 1.04
N PHE A 82 10.22 0.27 -0.26
CA PHE A 82 9.36 -0.32 -1.27
C PHE A 82 10.11 -1.47 -1.94
N SER A 83 9.64 -2.69 -1.69
CA SER A 83 10.19 -3.90 -2.30
C SER A 83 9.12 -4.57 -3.15
N ARG A 84 9.53 -5.12 -4.28
CA ARG A 84 8.66 -5.85 -5.21
C ARG A 84 9.20 -7.25 -5.40
N PHE A 85 8.30 -8.21 -5.46
CA PHE A 85 8.62 -9.62 -5.60
C PHE A 85 7.74 -10.23 -6.68
N GLN A 86 8.29 -11.17 -7.44
CA GLN A 86 7.51 -12.06 -8.28
C GLN A 86 7.13 -13.29 -7.43
N PRO A 87 5.84 -13.55 -7.19
CA PRO A 87 5.43 -14.77 -6.49
C PRO A 87 5.89 -16.00 -7.27
N TYR A 88 6.49 -16.97 -6.57
CA TYR A 88 6.95 -18.22 -7.17
C TYR A 88 6.07 -19.42 -6.81
N LYS A 89 5.35 -19.34 -5.68
CA LYS A 89 4.46 -20.39 -5.17
C LYS A 89 3.47 -19.83 -4.13
N SER A 90 2.29 -20.41 -4.04
CA SER A 90 1.30 -20.23 -2.97
C SER A 90 0.99 -21.55 -2.29
N PHE A 91 0.52 -21.49 -1.05
CA PHE A 91 -0.05 -22.61 -0.33
C PHE A 91 -1.25 -22.14 0.49
N GLY A 92 -2.30 -22.96 0.54
CA GLY A 92 -3.54 -22.62 1.22
C GLY A 92 -4.47 -21.77 0.35
N THR A 93 -5.54 -21.28 0.97
CA THR A 93 -6.52 -20.40 0.32
C THR A 93 -6.81 -19.21 1.20
N TRP A 94 -7.06 -18.07 0.58
CA TRP A 94 -7.59 -16.89 1.24
C TRP A 94 -9.02 -16.69 0.80
N GLU A 95 -9.96 -16.62 1.75
CA GLU A 95 -11.40 -16.56 1.44
C GLU A 95 -11.87 -17.66 0.47
N GLY A 96 -11.25 -18.84 0.58
CA GLY A 96 -11.53 -19.98 -0.29
C GLY A 96 -10.91 -19.92 -1.69
N LYS A 97 -10.08 -18.91 -2.00
CA LYS A 97 -9.39 -18.77 -3.30
C LYS A 97 -7.89 -18.97 -3.17
N ASP A 98 -7.28 -19.66 -4.12
CA ASP A 98 -5.83 -19.61 -4.36
C ASP A 98 -5.56 -18.51 -5.40
N PHE A 99 -4.78 -17.51 -5.01
CA PHE A 99 -4.55 -16.32 -5.83
C PHE A 99 -3.48 -16.50 -6.92
N LEU A 100 -2.70 -17.58 -6.88
CA LEU A 100 -1.68 -17.86 -7.90
C LEU A 100 -2.06 -19.01 -8.84
N SER A 101 -3.22 -19.65 -8.62
CA SER A 101 -3.74 -20.70 -9.50
C SER A 101 -4.61 -20.16 -10.65
N LEU A 102 -4.69 -18.84 -10.82
CA LEU A 102 -5.50 -18.14 -11.85
C LEU A 102 -4.73 -18.00 -13.17
#